data_AF-A0A959AIQ2-F1
#
_entry.id   AF-A0A959AIQ2-F1
#
_cell.length_a   1.000
_cell.length_b   1.000
_cell.length_c   1.000
_cell.angle_alpha   90.00
_cell.angle_beta   90.00
_cell.angle_gamma   90.00
#
_symmetry.space_group_name_H-M   'P 1'
#
loop_
_entity.id
_entity.type
_entity.pdbx_description
1 polymer ?
#
loop_
_entity_poly.entity_id
_entity_poly.type
_entity_poly.pdbx_seq_one_letter_code
_entity_poly.pdbx_strand_id
1 'polypeptide(L)' 'MFNLFKKDPLKNLRKQYAQKLEEARDLQRQGNIKGFAQKSAEAETIMQQIEQLSKTT' A
#
# COMPACT_ATOMS: atom_id res chain seq x y z
N MET A 1 -29.82 -7.27 6.26
CA MET A 1 -28.59 -6.67 6.85
C MET A 1 -27.42 -7.58 6.51
N PHE A 2 -26.21 -7.04 6.29
CA PHE A 2 -24.97 -7.74 5.87
C PHE A 2 -24.69 -7.85 4.36
N ASN A 3 -24.49 -6.69 3.72
CA ASN A 3 -23.67 -6.57 2.50
C ASN A 3 -22.15 -6.47 2.82
N LEU A 4 -21.68 -7.09 3.92
CA LEU A 4 -20.28 -6.97 4.39
C LEU A 4 -19.22 -7.58 3.44
N PHE A 5 -19.63 -8.20 2.33
CA PHE A 5 -18.73 -8.87 1.39
C PHE A 5 -18.51 -8.12 0.07
N LYS A 6 -18.97 -6.86 -0.06
CA LYS A 6 -18.40 -6.00 -1.10
C LYS A 6 -16.99 -5.59 -0.66
N LYS A 7 -16.02 -6.46 -0.94
CA LYS A 7 -14.58 -6.13 -0.88
C LYS A 7 -14.40 -4.92 -1.79
N ASP A 8 -14.28 -3.75 -1.19
CA ASP A 8 -13.83 -2.57 -1.91
C ASP A 8 -12.34 -2.81 -2.25
N PRO A 9 -12.01 -3.09 -3.53
CA PRO A 9 -10.64 -3.34 -3.95
C PRO A 9 -9.73 -2.13 -3.64
N LEU A 10 -10.28 -0.92 -3.65
CA LEU A 10 -9.57 0.31 -3.28
C LEU A 10 -9.20 0.29 -1.78
N LYS A 11 -10.12 -0.13 -0.92
CA LYS A 11 -9.87 -0.25 0.53
C LYS A 11 -8.78 -1.29 0.82
N ASN A 12 -8.75 -2.39 0.08
CA ASN A 12 -7.70 -3.40 0.22
C ASN A 12 -6.33 -2.87 -0.21
N LEU A 13 -6.26 -2.19 -1.36
CA LEU A 13 -5.01 -1.59 -1.84
C LEU A 13 -4.49 -0.50 -0.88
N ARG A 14 -5.37 0.37 -0.37
CA ARG A 14 -4.99 1.38 0.65
C ARG A 14 -4.41 0.74 1.92
N LYS A 15 -4.96 -0.38 2.37
CA LYS A 15 -4.43 -1.12 3.51
C LYS A 15 -3.03 -1.66 3.23
N GLN A 16 -2.84 -2.28 2.05
CA GLN A 16 -1.52 -2.80 1.66
C GLN A 16 -0.49 -1.68 1.51
N TYR A 17 -0.87 -0.55 0.92
CA TYR A 17 -0.03 0.64 0.82
C TYR A 17 0.46 1.11 2.19
N ALA A 18 -0.46 1.26 3.15
CA ALA A 18 -0.12 1.67 4.52
C ALA A 18 0.83 0.67 5.20
N GLN A 19 0.61 -0.63 5.01
CA GLN A 19 1.51 -1.66 5.54
C GLN A 19 2.93 -1.56 4.95
N LYS A 20 3.06 -1.31 3.65
CA LYS A 20 4.37 -1.13 3.01
C LYS A 20 5.11 0.10 3.49
N LEU A 21 4.39 1.20 3.74
CA LEU A 21 4.98 2.40 4.34
C LEU A 21 5.45 2.17 5.77
N GLU A 22 4.69 1.40 6.57
CA GLU A 22 5.09 1.03 7.92
C GLU A 22 6.36 0.15 7.91
N GLU A 23 6.39 -0.88 7.06
CA GLU A 23 7.59 -1.71 6.83
C GLU A 23 8.79 -0.84 6.40
N ALA A 24 8.58 0.09 5.47
CA ALA A 24 9.63 1.01 5.02
C ALA A 24 10.14 1.88 6.18
N ARG A 25 9.26 2.48 6.97
CA ARG A 25 9.63 3.30 8.14
C ARG A 25 10.45 2.50 9.14
N ASP A 26 10.06 1.26 9.40
CA ASP A 26 10.77 0.40 10.34
C ASP A 26 12.19 0.07 9.84
N LEU A 27 12.32 -0.25 8.55
CA LEU A 27 13.62 -0.47 7.91
C LEU A 27 14.49 0.80 7.93
N GLN A 28 13.90 1.97 7.71
CA GLN A 28 14.61 3.24 7.80
C GLN A 28 15.14 3.49 9.21
N ARG A 29 14.31 3.24 10.25
CA ARG A 29 14.71 3.39 11.65
C ARG A 29 15.78 2.39 12.08
N GLN A 30 15.83 1.23 11.44
CA GLN A 30 16.89 0.23 11.62
C GLN A 30 18.17 0.54 10.81
N GLY A 31 18.18 1.60 9.99
CA GLY A 31 19.31 1.95 9.12
C GLY A 31 19.44 1.10 7.87
N ASN A 32 18.44 0.27 7.54
CA ASN A 32 18.43 -0.54 6.33
C ASN A 32 17.91 0.27 5.13
N ILE A 33 18.79 1.07 4.55
CA ILE A 33 18.46 1.96 3.42
C ILE A 33 18.05 1.19 2.16
N LYS A 34 18.69 0.06 1.87
CA LYS A 34 18.32 -0.79 0.71
C LYS A 34 16.91 -1.35 0.86
N GLY A 35 16.60 -1.89 2.05
CA GLY A 35 15.28 -2.40 2.37
C GLY A 35 14.22 -1.30 2.34
N PHE A 36 14.51 -0.13 2.91
CA PHE A 36 13.63 1.04 2.82
C PHE A 36 13.33 1.43 1.38
N ALA A 37 14.34 1.52 0.52
CA ALA A 37 14.18 1.88 -0.89
C ALA A 37 13.29 0.86 -1.62
N GLN A 38 13.52 -0.43 -1.38
CA GLN A 38 12.70 -1.49 -1.97
C GLN A 38 11.24 -1.41 -1.49
N LYS A 39 10.99 -1.27 -0.18
CA LYS A 39 9.63 -1.18 0.38
C LYS A 39 8.90 0.08 -0.04
N SER A 40 9.61 1.20 -0.18
CA SER A 40 9.05 2.44 -0.73
C SER A 40 8.64 2.26 -2.19
N ALA A 41 9.45 1.58 -3.02
CA ALA A 41 9.11 1.28 -4.40
C ALA A 41 7.90 0.31 -4.51
N GLU A 42 7.80 -0.68 -3.62
CA GLU A 42 6.61 -1.54 -3.50
C GLU A 42 5.36 -0.70 -3.17
N ALA A 43 5.47 0.25 -2.23
CA ALA A 43 4.37 1.14 -1.87
C ALA A 43 3.96 2.04 -3.06
N GLU A 44 4.92 2.61 -3.79
CA GLU A 44 4.68 3.42 -4.99
C GLU A 44 3.86 2.65 -6.04
N THR A 45 4.21 1.38 -6.26
CA THR A 45 3.50 0.49 -7.19
C THR A 45 2.04 0.29 -6.77
N ILE A 46 1.78 0.12 -5.47
CA ILE A 46 0.40 0.00 -4.95
C ILE A 46 -0.35 1.33 -5.09
N MET A 47 0.31 2.47 -4.89
CA MET A 47 -0.29 3.78 -5.09
C MET A 47 -0.74 3.98 -6.53
N GLN A 48 0.07 3.59 -7.51
CA GLN A 48 -0.30 3.62 -8.92
C GLN A 48 -1.53 2.75 -9.21
N GLN A 49 -1.64 1.57 -8.58
CA GLN A 49 -2.83 0.71 -8.69
C GLN A 49 -4.07 1.38 -8.07
N ILE A 50 -3.93 2.05 -6.92
CA ILE A 50 -5.01 2.82 -6.30
C ILE A 50 -5.49 3.93 -7.24
N GLU A 51 -4.56 4.69 -7.81
CA GLU A 51 -4.87 5.78 -8.73
C GLU A 51 -5.59 5.28 -9.98
N GLN A 52 -5.10 4.22 -10.61
CA GLN A 52 -5.73 3.60 -11.77
C GLN A 52 -7.17 3.17 -11.45
N LEU A 53 -7.35 2.44 -10.35
CA LEU A 53 -8.66 1.94 -9.94
C LEU A 53 -9.63 3.08 -9.56
N SER A 54 -9.11 4.16 -8.97
CA SER A 54 -9.90 5.36 -8.62
C SER A 54 -10.34 6.17 -9.83
N LYS A 55 -9.59 6.13 -10.95
CA LYS A 55 -9.94 6.81 -12.19
C LYS A 55 -10.94 6.03 -13.04
N THR A 56 -10.98 4.71 -12.87
CA THR A 56 -11.89 3.80 -13.58
C THR A 56 -13.28 3.69 -12.92
N THR A 57 -13.43 4.13 -11.67
CA THR A 57 -14.70 4.10 -10.91
C THR A 57 -15.32 5.48 -10.86
#